data_AF-E0W183-F1
#
_entry.id   AF-E0W183-F1
#
_cell.length_a   1.000
_cell.length_b   1.000
_cell.length_c   1.000
_cell.angle_alpha   90.00
_cell.angle_beta   90.00
_cell.angle_gamma   90.00
#
_symmetry.space_group_name_H-M   'P 1'
#
loop_
_entity.id
_entity.type
_entity.pdbx_description
1 polymer ?
#
loop_
_entity_poly.entity_id
_entity_poly.type
_entity_poly.pdbx_seq_one_letter_code
_entity_poly.pdbx_strand_id
1 'polypeptide(L)'
;MPLCSNSFFSRIVHGHNDPGASFLRAARAGQLDRVLEFLNSGVDVNTCNANGLNALHLAAKDGHVDIVEELIRRGAIIDSATKKGSTSLHIASLAGQEEVVKILVDRGAKVNVQSQNGFTPLYMAAQENHDGVVKYLLSKGASQSLATEDGFTPLAVAMQQGHDKVVTVLLENDTRGKVRLPALHIAAKKDDCI
;
A
#
# COMPACT_ATOMS: atom_id res chain seq x y z
N MET A 1 -16.61 -1.57 10.06
CA MET A 1 -15.28 -2.12 9.69
C MET A 1 -14.72 -2.79 10.93
N PRO A 2 -14.20 -4.03 10.89
CA PRO A 2 -13.70 -4.66 12.10
C PRO A 2 -12.37 -4.01 12.47
N LEU A 3 -12.37 -3.31 13.60
CA LEU A 3 -11.17 -2.86 14.29
C LEU A 3 -10.40 -4.11 14.71
N CYS A 4 -9.09 -4.14 14.48
CA CYS A 4 -8.22 -5.24 14.92
C CYS A 4 -8.50 -5.56 16.39
N SER A 5 -8.78 -6.82 16.68
CA SER A 5 -9.22 -7.29 17.99
C SER A 5 -8.14 -6.96 19.04
N ASN A 6 -8.51 -6.22 20.08
CA ASN A 6 -7.65 -6.03 21.25
C ASN A 6 -7.59 -7.37 22.01
N SER A 7 -6.48 -8.08 21.85
CA SER A 7 -6.18 -9.31 22.59
C SER A 7 -5.98 -9.01 24.08
N PHE A 8 -7.09 -8.96 24.83
CA PHE A 8 -7.12 -8.93 26.29
C PHE A 8 -6.92 -10.36 26.81
N PHE A 9 -5.66 -10.78 26.96
CA PHE A 9 -5.32 -11.84 27.90
C PHE A 9 -4.14 -11.40 28.77
N SER A 10 -4.45 -11.25 30.06
CA SER A 10 -3.57 -10.78 31.13
C SER A 10 -2.71 -11.93 31.68
N ARG A 11 -1.40 -11.71 31.91
CA ARG A 11 -0.75 -11.82 33.24
C ARG A 11 0.78 -11.62 33.18
N ILE A 12 1.20 -10.68 34.03
CA ILE A 12 2.52 -10.39 34.62
C ILE A 12 3.65 -11.41 34.32
N VAL A 13 4.65 -10.96 33.56
CA VAL A 13 6.08 -11.23 33.81
C VAL A 13 6.88 -9.94 33.58
N HIS A 14 7.70 -9.54 34.55
CA HIS A 14 8.62 -8.41 34.42
C HIS A 14 9.79 -8.81 33.49
N GLY A 15 9.93 -8.13 32.34
CA GLY A 15 11.13 -8.19 31.50
C GLY A 15 10.91 -8.24 29.99
N HIS A 16 10.64 -7.07 29.38
CA HIS A 16 11.14 -6.65 28.07
C HIS A 16 10.96 -7.50 26.78
N ASN A 17 9.92 -8.33 26.63
CA ASN A 17 9.56 -8.87 25.31
C ASN A 17 8.06 -9.14 25.20
N ASP A 18 7.30 -8.15 24.71
CA ASP A 18 5.97 -8.40 24.17
C ASP A 18 6.11 -9.29 22.92
N PRO A 19 5.54 -10.53 22.91
CA PRO A 19 5.59 -11.42 21.75
C PRO A 19 4.98 -10.77 20.51
N GLY A 20 3.94 -9.95 20.68
CA GLY A 20 3.32 -9.19 19.58
C GLY A 20 4.30 -8.19 18.98
N ALA A 21 4.91 -7.33 19.80
CA ALA A 21 5.94 -6.41 19.33
C ALA A 21 7.15 -7.14 18.68
N SER A 22 7.52 -8.31 19.19
CA SER A 22 8.63 -9.11 18.64
C SER A 22 8.29 -9.75 17.30
N PHE A 23 7.07 -10.27 17.16
CA PHE A 23 6.49 -10.74 15.91
C PHE A 23 6.46 -9.64 14.84
N LEU A 24 6.00 -8.45 15.21
CA LEU A 24 5.97 -7.30 14.29
C LEU A 24 7.38 -6.84 13.87
N ARG A 25 8.35 -6.87 14.79
CA ARG A 25 9.76 -6.59 14.47
C ARG A 25 10.34 -7.63 13.50
N ALA A 26 10.03 -8.90 13.70
CA ALA A 26 10.47 -9.98 12.80
C ALA A 26 9.90 -9.81 11.37
N ALA A 27 8.60 -9.50 11.26
CA ALA A 27 7.96 -9.25 9.98
C ALA A 27 8.57 -8.03 9.25
N ARG A 28 8.84 -6.94 9.96
CA ARG A 28 9.53 -5.77 9.40
C ARG A 28 10.96 -6.09 8.95
N ALA A 29 11.67 -6.93 9.71
CA ALA A 29 13.05 -7.29 9.44
C ALA A 29 13.23 -8.37 8.36
N GLY A 30 12.14 -8.92 7.79
CA GLY A 30 12.24 -9.96 6.77
C GLY A 30 12.63 -11.34 7.32
N GLN A 31 12.44 -11.58 8.62
CA GLN A 31 12.89 -12.82 9.27
C GLN A 31 11.79 -13.88 9.25
N LEU A 32 11.60 -14.55 8.12
CA LEU A 32 10.52 -15.53 7.90
C LEU A 32 10.48 -16.62 8.98
N ASP A 33 11.62 -17.22 9.32
CA ASP A 33 11.68 -18.29 10.32
C ASP A 33 11.15 -17.84 11.69
N ARG A 34 11.47 -16.60 12.09
CA ARG A 34 10.97 -16.03 13.35
C ARG A 34 9.48 -15.71 13.27
N VAL A 35 9.01 -15.19 12.14
CA VAL A 35 7.58 -14.97 11.90
C VAL A 35 6.82 -16.28 12.06
N LEU A 36 7.32 -17.37 11.46
CA LEU A 36 6.73 -18.70 11.56
C LEU A 36 6.75 -19.24 13.00
N GLU A 37 7.86 -19.07 13.72
CA GLU A 37 7.98 -19.46 15.13
C GLU A 37 6.92 -18.75 16.00
N PHE A 38 6.74 -17.44 15.84
CA PHE A 38 5.70 -16.69 16.56
C PHE A 38 4.28 -17.15 16.20
N LEU A 39 4.00 -17.40 14.93
CA LEU A 39 2.66 -17.87 14.50
C LEU A 39 2.38 -19.29 15.00
N ASN A 40 3.38 -20.16 15.02
CA ASN A 40 3.25 -21.53 15.52
C ASN A 40 3.15 -21.58 17.05
N SER A 41 3.69 -20.60 17.77
CA SER A 41 3.52 -20.43 19.22
C SER A 41 2.19 -19.78 19.61
N GLY A 42 1.34 -19.42 18.64
CA GLY A 42 -0.03 -18.95 18.87
C GLY A 42 -0.21 -17.43 18.89
N VAL A 43 0.78 -16.65 18.44
CA VAL A 43 0.57 -15.21 18.20
C VAL A 43 -0.50 -15.04 17.11
N ASP A 44 -1.52 -14.20 17.37
CA ASP A 44 -2.54 -13.87 16.38
C ASP A 44 -1.88 -13.16 15.18
N VAL A 45 -2.07 -13.72 13.98
CA VAL A 45 -1.57 -13.17 12.71
C VAL A 45 -2.01 -11.72 12.47
N ASN A 46 -3.16 -11.32 13.03
CA ASN A 46 -3.72 -9.98 12.91
C ASN A 46 -3.29 -9.02 14.02
N THR A 47 -2.40 -9.44 14.92
CA THR A 47 -1.78 -8.57 15.94
C THR A 47 -1.25 -7.30 15.29
N CYS A 48 -1.54 -6.14 15.89
CA CYS A 48 -1.08 -4.84 15.39
C CYS A 48 -0.51 -3.96 16.50
N ASN A 49 0.35 -3.02 16.13
CA ASN A 49 0.88 -2.03 17.06
C ASN A 49 -0.12 -0.89 17.35
N ALA A 50 0.30 0.07 18.17
CA ALA A 50 -0.51 1.22 18.56
C ALA A 50 -0.96 2.11 17.39
N ASN A 51 -0.38 2.00 16.19
CA ASN A 51 -0.79 2.73 14.99
C ASN A 51 -1.70 1.90 14.07
N GLY A 52 -2.04 0.68 14.47
CA GLY A 52 -2.82 -0.26 13.66
C GLY A 52 -2.01 -0.97 12.57
N LEU A 53 -0.67 -0.90 12.60
CA LEU A 53 0.14 -1.70 11.66
C LEU A 53 0.29 -3.12 12.19
N ASN A 54 -0.12 -4.09 11.38
CA ASN A 54 0.11 -5.52 11.60
C ASN A 54 1.32 -6.01 10.80
N ALA A 55 1.63 -7.30 10.90
CA ALA A 55 2.75 -7.90 10.17
C ALA A 55 2.64 -7.75 8.65
N LEU A 56 1.42 -7.86 8.09
CA LEU A 56 1.19 -7.74 6.65
C LEU A 56 1.54 -6.34 6.15
N HIS A 57 1.15 -5.29 6.88
CA HIS A 57 1.53 -3.91 6.57
C HIS A 57 3.05 -3.70 6.55
N LEU A 58 3.75 -4.28 7.55
CA LEU A 58 5.19 -4.09 7.72
C LEU A 58 5.98 -4.85 6.65
N ALA A 59 5.63 -6.11 6.40
CA ALA A 59 6.24 -6.92 5.34
C ALA A 59 5.97 -6.31 3.96
N ALA A 60 4.76 -5.81 3.73
CA ALA A 60 4.38 -5.18 2.47
C ALA A 60 5.15 -3.89 2.17
N LYS A 61 5.51 -3.11 3.20
CA LYS A 61 6.30 -1.89 3.06
C LYS A 61 7.71 -2.17 2.52
N ASP A 62 8.34 -3.18 3.09
CA ASP A 62 9.76 -3.46 2.87
C ASP A 62 9.98 -4.57 1.82
N GLY A 63 8.90 -5.09 1.22
CA GLY A 63 8.96 -5.98 0.05
C GLY A 63 9.17 -7.46 0.37
N HIS A 64 8.91 -7.90 1.61
CA HIS A 64 9.13 -9.29 2.03
C HIS A 64 8.03 -10.22 1.51
N VAL A 65 8.15 -10.61 0.24
CA VAL A 65 7.16 -11.38 -0.51
C VAL A 65 6.78 -12.70 0.18
N ASP A 66 7.77 -13.46 0.64
CA ASP A 66 7.59 -14.75 1.32
C ASP A 66 6.75 -14.62 2.60
N ILE A 67 7.02 -13.59 3.41
CA ILE A 67 6.26 -13.28 4.61
C ILE A 67 4.84 -12.82 4.24
N VAL A 68 4.68 -11.99 3.21
CA VAL A 68 3.36 -11.54 2.73
C VAL A 68 2.49 -12.74 2.34
N GLU A 69 3.00 -13.66 1.53
CA GLU A 69 2.28 -14.86 1.11
C GLU A 69 1.89 -15.73 2.30
N GLU A 70 2.83 -15.96 3.22
CA GLU A 70 2.61 -16.82 4.39
C GLU A 70 1.57 -16.22 5.36
N LEU A 71 1.62 -14.91 5.60
CA LEU A 71 0.64 -14.21 6.43
C LEU A 71 -0.77 -14.34 5.82
N ILE A 72 -0.91 -14.12 4.51
CA ILE A 72 -2.19 -14.27 3.80
C ILE A 72 -2.68 -15.72 3.88
N ARG A 73 -1.79 -16.70 3.66
CA ARG A 73 -2.11 -18.14 3.75
C ARG A 73 -2.63 -18.52 5.15
N ARG A 74 -2.13 -17.86 6.20
CA ARG A 74 -2.56 -18.06 7.59
C ARG A 74 -3.75 -17.19 8.01
N GLY A 75 -4.40 -16.51 7.08
CA GLY A 75 -5.64 -15.78 7.34
C GLY A 75 -5.42 -14.34 7.82
N ALA A 76 -4.29 -13.71 7.49
CA ALA A 76 -4.16 -12.27 7.65
C ALA A 76 -5.27 -11.55 6.86
N ILE A 77 -5.92 -10.58 7.50
CA ILE A 77 -6.98 -9.80 6.86
C ILE A 77 -6.33 -8.81 5.88
N ILE A 78 -6.49 -9.09 4.58
CA ILE A 78 -5.82 -8.36 3.49
C ILE A 78 -6.15 -6.86 3.51
N ASP A 79 -7.43 -6.52 3.71
CA ASP A 79 -7.93 -5.14 3.73
C ASP A 79 -7.94 -4.53 5.15
N SER A 80 -7.22 -5.10 6.12
CA SER A 80 -7.05 -4.45 7.42
C SER A 80 -6.47 -3.06 7.23
N ALA A 81 -7.06 -2.08 7.90
CA ALA A 81 -6.66 -0.69 7.80
C ALA A 81 -5.94 -0.24 9.07
N THR A 82 -4.86 0.50 8.89
CA THR A 82 -4.20 1.25 9.97
C THR A 82 -5.12 2.35 10.53
N LYS A 83 -4.69 3.01 11.61
CA LYS A 83 -5.43 4.15 12.17
C LYS A 83 -5.63 5.32 11.19
N LYS A 84 -4.84 5.41 10.12
CA LYS A 84 -4.97 6.42 9.04
C LYS A 84 -5.79 5.92 7.85
N GLY A 85 -6.40 4.73 7.95
CA GLY A 85 -7.14 4.12 6.86
C GLY A 85 -6.27 3.46 5.78
N SER A 86 -4.95 3.49 5.89
CA SER A 86 -4.07 2.82 4.91
C SER A 86 -4.08 1.31 5.12
N THR A 87 -4.26 0.56 4.04
CA THR A 87 -4.13 -0.91 3.96
C THR A 87 -2.72 -1.31 3.53
N SER A 88 -2.42 -2.61 3.56
CA SER A 88 -1.15 -3.13 3.03
C SER A 88 -0.93 -2.78 1.55
N LEU A 89 -2.01 -2.72 0.76
CA LEU A 89 -1.94 -2.33 -0.66
C LEU A 89 -1.49 -0.88 -0.81
N HIS A 90 -2.03 0.06 0.00
CA HIS A 90 -1.56 1.44 0.01
C HIS A 90 -0.06 1.53 0.31
N ILE A 91 0.37 0.83 1.36
CA ILE A 91 1.76 0.88 1.84
C ILE A 91 2.72 0.30 0.81
N ALA A 92 2.39 -0.85 0.21
CA ALA A 92 3.19 -1.45 -0.86
C ALA A 92 3.25 -0.55 -2.10
N SER A 93 2.14 0.08 -2.47
CA SER A 93 2.08 0.99 -3.61
C SER A 93 2.89 2.26 -3.40
N LEU A 94 2.85 2.85 -2.20
CA LEU A 94 3.69 3.99 -1.83
C LEU A 94 5.18 3.62 -1.84
N ALA A 95 5.52 2.42 -1.38
CA ALA A 95 6.90 1.94 -1.33
C ALA A 95 7.42 1.36 -2.65
N GLY A 96 6.59 1.27 -3.70
CA GLY A 96 7.00 0.74 -5.01
C GLY A 96 7.21 -0.78 -5.05
N GLN A 97 6.66 -1.53 -4.09
CA GLN A 97 6.85 -2.97 -3.99
C GLN A 97 5.93 -3.71 -4.96
N GLU A 98 6.29 -3.68 -6.25
CA GLU A 98 5.44 -4.17 -7.35
C GLU A 98 4.98 -5.62 -7.17
N GLU A 99 5.87 -6.52 -6.75
CA GLU A 99 5.52 -7.93 -6.57
C GLU A 99 4.52 -8.15 -5.42
N VAL A 100 4.72 -7.43 -4.31
CA VAL A 100 3.77 -7.43 -3.19
C VAL A 100 2.41 -6.87 -3.62
N VAL A 101 2.40 -5.79 -4.41
CA VAL A 101 1.16 -5.23 -4.96
C VAL A 101 0.42 -6.27 -5.80
N LYS A 102 1.13 -7.01 -6.66
CA LYS A 102 0.55 -8.08 -7.48
C LYS A 102 -0.12 -9.13 -6.62
N ILE A 103 0.61 -9.67 -5.64
CA ILE A 103 0.11 -10.68 -4.71
C ILE A 103 -1.13 -10.18 -3.97
N LEU A 104 -1.09 -8.98 -3.38
CA LEU A 104 -2.22 -8.45 -2.63
C LEU A 104 -3.48 -8.34 -3.49
N VAL A 105 -3.36 -7.79 -4.70
CA VAL A 105 -4.49 -7.64 -5.64
C VAL A 105 -5.01 -9.00 -6.12
N ASP A 106 -4.12 -9.92 -6.47
CA ASP A 106 -4.51 -11.27 -6.93
C ASP A 106 -5.15 -12.11 -5.82
N ARG A 107 -4.84 -11.80 -4.55
CA ARG A 107 -5.50 -12.38 -3.36
C ARG A 107 -6.76 -11.62 -2.93
N GLY A 108 -7.20 -10.64 -3.71
CA GLY A 108 -8.50 -9.97 -3.53
C GLY A 108 -8.47 -8.65 -2.76
N ALA A 109 -7.31 -8.00 -2.61
CA ALA A 109 -7.25 -6.64 -2.08
C ALA A 109 -8.09 -5.67 -2.94
N LYS A 110 -8.81 -4.77 -2.29
CA LYS A 110 -9.63 -3.78 -3.00
C LYS A 110 -8.75 -2.72 -3.65
N VAL A 111 -8.66 -2.75 -4.99
CA VAL A 111 -7.80 -1.85 -5.78
C VAL A 111 -8.13 -0.36 -5.59
N ASN A 112 -9.42 -0.04 -5.40
CA ASN A 112 -9.93 1.33 -5.30
C ASN A 112 -10.22 1.79 -3.85
N VAL A 113 -9.61 1.14 -2.86
CA VAL A 113 -9.75 1.55 -1.45
C VAL A 113 -9.17 2.97 -1.27
N GLN A 114 -9.81 3.76 -0.40
CA GLN A 114 -9.34 5.08 0.00
C GLN A 114 -8.94 5.07 1.47
N SER A 115 -7.79 5.65 1.79
CA SER A 115 -7.42 5.98 3.17
C SER A 115 -8.30 7.12 3.71
N GLN A 116 -8.10 7.51 4.97
CA GLN A 116 -8.91 8.57 5.59
C GLN A 116 -8.87 9.88 4.80
N ASN A 117 -7.73 10.24 4.22
CA ASN A 117 -7.57 11.49 3.46
C ASN A 117 -7.91 11.31 1.96
N GLY A 118 -8.58 10.22 1.60
CA GLY A 118 -8.96 9.93 0.22
C GLY A 118 -7.85 9.37 -0.69
N PHE A 119 -6.63 9.18 -0.19
CA PHE A 119 -5.55 8.59 -1.00
C PHE A 119 -5.89 7.15 -1.40
N THR A 120 -5.72 6.83 -2.69
CA THR A 120 -5.81 5.45 -3.22
C THR A 120 -4.42 4.85 -3.40
N PRO A 121 -4.30 3.51 -3.56
CA PRO A 121 -3.03 2.88 -3.95
C PRO A 121 -2.46 3.46 -5.25
N LEU A 122 -3.31 3.74 -6.24
CA LEU A 122 -2.89 4.37 -7.50
C LEU A 122 -2.35 5.78 -7.28
N TYR A 123 -3.00 6.59 -6.44
CA TYR A 123 -2.51 7.92 -6.07
C TYR A 123 -1.11 7.84 -5.44
N MET A 124 -0.91 6.94 -4.48
CA MET A 124 0.38 6.79 -3.79
C MET A 124 1.50 6.32 -4.73
N ALA A 125 1.23 5.36 -5.62
CA ALA A 125 2.19 4.93 -6.62
C ALA A 125 2.52 6.06 -7.61
N ALA A 126 1.52 6.86 -7.98
CA ALA A 126 1.71 7.99 -8.88
C ALA A 126 2.50 9.14 -8.24
N GLN A 127 2.28 9.42 -6.96
CA GLN A 127 3.01 10.43 -6.19
C GLN A 127 4.51 10.11 -6.07
N GLU A 128 4.87 8.82 -6.00
CA GLU A 128 6.26 8.37 -5.76
C GLU A 128 6.94 7.85 -7.05
N ASN A 129 6.35 8.10 -8.23
CA ASN A 129 6.89 7.73 -9.54
C ASN A 129 7.08 6.21 -9.78
N HIS A 130 6.25 5.35 -9.17
CA HIS A 130 6.34 3.89 -9.32
C HIS A 130 5.56 3.40 -10.55
N ASP A 131 6.11 3.61 -11.75
CA ASP A 131 5.40 3.37 -13.02
C ASP A 131 4.97 1.90 -13.23
N GLY A 132 5.75 0.93 -12.75
CA GLY A 132 5.38 -0.49 -12.79
C GLY A 132 4.13 -0.80 -11.97
N VAL A 133 4.07 -0.27 -10.73
CA VAL A 133 2.90 -0.36 -9.86
C VAL A 133 1.68 0.34 -10.49
N VAL A 134 1.87 1.55 -11.04
CA VAL A 134 0.80 2.30 -11.71
C VAL A 134 0.22 1.49 -12.87
N LYS A 135 1.05 0.98 -13.79
CA LYS A 135 0.61 0.15 -14.93
C LYS A 135 -0.17 -1.06 -14.45
N TYR A 136 0.32 -1.75 -13.43
CA TYR A 136 -0.35 -2.92 -12.89
C TYR A 136 -1.71 -2.59 -12.28
N LEU A 137 -1.80 -1.58 -11.41
CA LEU A 137 -3.05 -1.16 -10.78
C LEU A 137 -4.10 -0.75 -11.83
N LEU A 138 -3.70 -0.01 -12.87
CA LEU A 138 -4.59 0.35 -13.99
C LEU A 138 -5.11 -0.88 -14.72
N SER A 139 -4.25 -1.87 -14.98
CA SER A 139 -4.66 -3.15 -15.60
C SER A 139 -5.66 -3.94 -14.76
N LYS A 140 -5.74 -3.67 -13.45
CA LYS A 140 -6.66 -4.30 -12.49
C LYS A 140 -7.86 -3.39 -12.16
N GLY A 141 -8.10 -2.34 -12.94
CA GLY A 141 -9.28 -1.49 -12.81
C GLY A 141 -9.17 -0.40 -11.76
N ALA A 142 -7.96 0.07 -11.43
CA ALA A 142 -7.78 1.25 -10.60
C ALA A 142 -8.37 2.49 -11.28
N SER A 143 -9.18 3.25 -10.54
CA SER A 143 -9.82 4.46 -11.04
C SER A 143 -8.87 5.66 -10.96
N GLN A 144 -8.66 6.30 -12.10
CA GLN A 144 -7.87 7.54 -12.21
C GLN A 144 -8.66 8.78 -11.76
N SER A 145 -9.97 8.67 -11.57
CA SER A 145 -10.85 9.81 -11.23
C SER A 145 -11.12 9.94 -9.73
N LEU A 146 -10.70 8.97 -8.90
CA LEU A 146 -10.83 9.07 -7.46
C LEU A 146 -9.85 10.13 -6.94
N ALA A 147 -10.40 11.16 -6.31
CA ALA A 147 -9.65 12.27 -5.76
C ALA A 147 -9.50 12.14 -4.24
N THR A 148 -8.45 12.78 -3.71
CA THR A 148 -8.30 13.01 -2.27
C THR A 148 -9.38 13.95 -1.74
N GLU A 149 -9.44 14.11 -0.41
CA GLU A 149 -10.35 15.10 0.20
C GLU A 149 -10.08 16.53 -0.30
N ASP A 150 -8.83 16.85 -0.63
CA ASP A 150 -8.42 18.13 -1.20
C ASP A 150 -8.63 18.21 -2.73
N GLY A 151 -9.21 17.19 -3.36
CA GLY A 151 -9.53 17.18 -4.78
C GLY A 151 -8.38 16.78 -5.72
N PHE A 152 -7.27 16.27 -5.21
CA PHE A 152 -6.15 15.84 -6.05
C PHE A 152 -6.35 14.43 -6.60
N THR A 153 -6.19 14.25 -7.91
CA THR A 153 -6.21 12.95 -8.59
C THR A 153 -4.79 12.38 -8.73
N PRO A 154 -4.64 11.08 -9.06
CA PRO A 154 -3.32 10.49 -9.38
C PRO A 154 -2.56 11.23 -10.48
N LEU A 155 -3.27 11.75 -11.50
CA LEU A 155 -2.65 12.55 -12.55
C LEU A 155 -2.17 13.91 -12.02
N ALA A 156 -3.00 14.59 -11.22
CA ALA A 156 -2.65 15.89 -10.67
C ALA A 156 -1.38 15.82 -9.80
N VAL A 157 -1.28 14.82 -8.92
CA VAL A 157 -0.08 14.65 -8.08
C VAL A 157 1.16 14.27 -8.91
N ALA A 158 1.03 13.39 -9.91
CA ALA A 158 2.16 13.04 -10.78
C ALA A 158 2.67 14.25 -11.58
N MET A 159 1.78 15.13 -12.06
CA MET A 159 2.16 16.37 -12.74
C MET A 159 2.83 17.36 -11.77
N GLN A 160 2.28 17.55 -10.57
CA GLN A 160 2.85 18.43 -9.56
C GLN A 160 4.28 18.02 -9.18
N GLN A 161 4.54 16.72 -9.11
CA GLN A 161 5.85 16.16 -8.74
C GLN A 161 6.80 16.02 -9.94
N GLY A 162 6.37 16.33 -11.17
CA GLY A 162 7.21 16.22 -12.37
C GLY A 162 7.52 14.77 -12.79
N HIS A 163 6.59 13.84 -12.56
CA HIS A 163 6.77 12.41 -12.81
C HIS A 163 6.35 12.03 -14.24
N ASP A 164 7.10 12.51 -15.23
CA ASP A 164 6.76 12.43 -16.66
C ASP A 164 6.38 11.02 -17.15
N LYS A 165 7.06 9.99 -16.64
CA LYS A 165 6.76 8.58 -16.99
C LYS A 165 5.35 8.18 -16.53
N VAL A 166 5.02 8.48 -15.28
CA VAL A 166 3.69 8.19 -14.72
C VAL A 166 2.62 9.04 -15.39
N VAL A 167 2.88 10.33 -15.62
CA VAL A 167 1.97 11.23 -16.35
C VAL A 167 1.63 10.65 -17.73
N THR A 168 2.64 10.20 -18.46
CA THR A 168 2.47 9.57 -19.78
C THR A 168 1.57 8.33 -19.67
N VAL A 169 1.86 7.42 -18.73
CA VAL A 169 1.07 6.19 -18.52
C VAL A 169 -0.40 6.50 -18.21
N LEU A 170 -0.66 7.46 -17.32
CA LEU A 170 -2.02 7.84 -16.91
C LEU A 170 -2.83 8.45 -18.07
N LEU A 171 -2.20 9.31 -18.88
CA LEU A 171 -2.83 9.92 -20.06
C LEU A 171 -3.10 8.89 -21.17
N GLU A 172 -2.16 7.98 -21.41
CA GLU A 172 -2.34 6.87 -22.36
C GLU A 172 -3.46 5.92 -21.92
N ASN A 173 -3.69 5.75 -20.62
CA ASN A 173 -4.77 4.92 -20.12
C ASN A 173 -6.14 5.63 -20.22
N ASP A 174 -6.18 6.95 -20.02
CA ASP A 174 -7.42 7.75 -20.18
C ASP A 174 -7.91 7.78 -21.65
N THR A 175 -6.97 7.98 -22.59
CA THR A 175 -7.27 7.99 -24.04
C THR A 175 -7.66 6.62 -24.61
N ARG A 176 -7.35 5.52 -23.91
CA ARG A 176 -7.88 4.19 -24.22
C ARG A 176 -9.36 4.05 -23.83
N GLY A 177 -9.83 4.79 -22.82
CA GLY A 177 -11.24 4.84 -22.42
C GLY A 177 -12.09 5.83 -23.24
N LYS A 178 -11.45 6.85 -23.83
CA LYS A 178 -12.10 7.87 -24.68
C LYS A 178 -11.20 8.13 -25.89
N VAL A 179 -11.59 7.59 -27.05
CA VAL A 179 -11.00 7.77 -28.40
C VAL A 179 -9.90 8.85 -28.49
N ARG A 180 -8.65 8.40 -28.54
CA ARG A 180 -7.43 8.98 -29.14
C ARG A 180 -7.47 10.49 -29.49
N LEU A 181 -6.68 11.31 -28.78
CA LEU A 181 -6.19 12.59 -29.28
C LEU A 181 -4.66 12.58 -29.38
N PRO A 182 -4.06 13.11 -30.47
CA PRO A 182 -2.62 13.17 -30.66
C PRO A 182 -1.98 14.37 -29.94
N ALA A 183 -0.76 14.13 -29.43
CA ALA A 183 0.28 15.10 -29.04
C ALA A 183 -0.05 16.06 -27.87
N LEU A 184 0.37 15.66 -26.68
CA LEU A 184 0.51 16.53 -25.51
C LEU A 184 1.66 17.53 -25.76
N HIS A 185 1.35 18.80 -26.01
CA HIS A 185 2.33 19.88 -25.90
C HIS A 185 2.47 20.22 -24.42
N ILE A 186 3.55 19.75 -23.79
CA ILE A 186 3.93 20.18 -22.44
C ILE A 186 4.38 21.64 -22.54
N ALA A 187 3.53 22.55 -22.09
CA ALA A 187 3.89 23.95 -21.90
C ALA A 187 4.86 24.04 -20.71
N ALA A 188 6.15 23.93 -21.00
CA ALA A 188 7.18 24.43 -20.11
C ALA A 188 7.16 25.97 -20.17
N LYS A 189 6.37 26.62 -19.32
CA LYS A 189 6.69 27.97 -18.88
C LYS A 189 7.58 27.84 -17.65
N LYS A 190 8.88 27.88 -17.90
CA LYS A 190 9.86 28.23 -16.88
C LYS A 190 9.84 29.75 -16.79
N ASP A 191 9.45 30.26 -15.62
CA ASP A 191 9.48 31.68 -15.33
C ASP A 191 10.95 32.13 -15.30
N ASP A 192 11.41 32.73 -16.39
CA ASP A 192 12.61 33.56 -16.41
C ASP A 192 12.19 34.96 -15.91
N CYS A 193 12.29 35.18 -14.60
CA CYS A 193 12.35 36.53 -14.06
C CYS A 193 13.82 36.99 -14.02
N ILE A 194 14.08 38.00 -14.84
CA ILE A 194 15.27 38.88 -14.87
C ILE A 194 15.53 39.59 -13.54
#